data_AF-A0A944MMG7-F1
#
_entry.id   AF-A0A944MMG7-F1
#
_cell.length_a   1.000
_cell.length_b   1.000
_cell.length_c   1.000
_cell.angle_alpha   90.00
_cell.angle_beta   90.00
_cell.angle_gamma   90.00
#
_symmetry.space_group_name_H-M   'P 1'
#
loop_
_entity.id
_entity.type
_entity.pdbx_description
1 polymer ?
#
loop_
_entity_poly.entity_id
_entity_poly.type
_entity_poly.pdbx_seq_one_letter_code
_entity_poly.pdbx_strand_id
1 'polypeptide(L)'
;MKKYLIFIYLITQVFSLSANVLKDVYHRDYGVIDRTVLVFEAEPKLEISHDTQNIFVEISNCQNEAIIVDSLFTENGVLGFIDFAINIDKLVVFLQPKDNFTFESHSFSDGDYFKLYFDIFLTENPQTVSEIESFIAYYKQIEKLDLAESLVEKFAKAKLLEETNIKPQTTLLAPQTEDKEEINEKVAALNFVQTTKLKIKKHYLYLKGLSRKNQLIGLGLSGLFILVLCLIFYRRKPQSLRPQDGFGNEQFQIETIKKLTKEGWQNQEIARELNLPDKKIAELTKDSDKAK
;
A
#
# COMPACT_ATOMS: atom_id res chain seq x y z
N MET A 1 -29.11 32.07 -23.60
CA MET A 1 -28.61 30.67 -23.57
C MET A 1 -27.08 30.57 -23.48
N LYS A 2 -26.29 31.17 -24.39
CA LYS A 2 -24.81 31.02 -24.38
C LYS A 2 -24.07 31.50 -23.10
N LYS A 3 -24.56 32.54 -22.42
CA LYS A 3 -23.97 33.04 -21.16
C LYS A 3 -24.13 32.05 -19.99
N TYR A 4 -25.22 31.28 -19.98
CA TYR A 4 -25.48 30.26 -18.95
C TYR A 4 -24.63 29.01 -19.15
N LEU A 5 -24.28 28.66 -20.39
CA LEU A 5 -23.38 27.54 -20.68
C LEU A 5 -21.97 27.75 -20.12
N ILE A 6 -21.45 28.98 -20.18
CA ILE A 6 -20.15 29.31 -19.58
C ILE A 6 -20.23 29.21 -18.06
N PHE A 7 -21.33 29.65 -17.45
CA PHE A 7 -21.51 29.59 -15.99
C PHE A 7 -21.68 28.14 -15.50
N ILE A 8 -22.46 27.31 -16.22
CA ILE A 8 -22.59 25.87 -15.93
C ILE A 8 -21.24 25.17 -16.10
N TYR A 9 -20.47 25.50 -17.14
CA TYR A 9 -19.12 24.96 -17.34
C TYR A 9 -18.16 25.40 -16.22
N LEU A 10 -18.22 26.66 -15.76
CA LEU A 10 -17.38 27.14 -14.67
C LEU A 10 -17.74 26.46 -13.34
N ILE A 11 -19.03 26.27 -13.08
CA ILE A 11 -19.54 25.55 -11.91
C ILE A 11 -19.07 24.08 -11.95
N THR A 12 -19.16 23.39 -13.08
CA THR A 12 -18.68 21.99 -13.18
C THR A 12 -17.16 21.87 -13.04
N GLN A 13 -16.39 22.88 -13.46
CA GLN A 13 -14.94 22.93 -13.23
C GLN A 13 -14.61 23.16 -11.74
N VAL A 14 -15.37 23.99 -11.03
CA VAL A 14 -15.19 24.22 -9.58
C VAL A 14 -15.50 22.96 -8.77
N PHE A 15 -16.52 22.18 -9.15
CA PHE A 15 -16.80 20.89 -8.50
C PHE A 15 -15.77 19.79 -8.81
N SER A 16 -15.01 19.92 -9.90
CA SER A 16 -13.93 18.99 -10.22
C SER A 16 -12.64 19.27 -9.43
N LEU A 17 -12.53 20.45 -8.79
CA LEU A 17 -11.35 20.89 -8.05
C LEU A 17 -11.35 20.50 -6.56
N SER A 18 -12.44 19.94 -6.05
CA SER A 18 -12.57 19.54 -4.63
C SER A 18 -12.46 18.04 -4.39
N ALA A 19 -11.92 17.29 -5.36
CA ALA A 19 -11.69 15.87 -5.15
C ALA A 19 -10.47 15.68 -4.25
N ASN A 20 -10.64 14.90 -3.18
CA ASN A 20 -9.52 14.47 -2.36
C ASN A 20 -8.69 13.45 -3.15
N VAL A 21 -7.44 13.22 -2.78
CA VAL A 21 -6.53 12.35 -3.51
C VAL A 21 -5.90 11.36 -2.53
N LEU A 22 -6.10 10.07 -2.77
CA LEU A 22 -5.31 9.02 -2.15
C LEU A 22 -3.92 9.06 -2.80
N LYS A 23 -2.92 9.44 -2.00
CA LYS A 23 -1.53 9.63 -2.43
C LYS A 23 -0.68 8.40 -2.30
N ASP A 24 -0.86 7.67 -1.21
CA ASP A 24 -0.05 6.51 -0.92
C ASP A 24 -0.82 5.50 -0.08
N VAL A 25 -0.38 4.25 -0.21
CA VAL A 25 -0.83 3.14 0.61
C VAL A 25 0.40 2.34 0.98
N TYR A 26 0.58 2.13 2.26
CA TYR A 26 1.60 1.24 2.76
C TYR A 26 1.09 0.47 3.96
N HIS A 27 1.72 -0.65 4.24
CA HIS A 27 1.42 -1.43 5.42
C HIS A 27 2.69 -1.94 6.06
N ARG A 28 2.57 -2.46 7.29
CA ARG A 28 3.66 -3.12 7.99
C ARG A 28 3.12 -4.30 8.76
N ASP A 29 3.68 -5.46 8.44
CA ASP A 29 3.44 -6.72 9.13
C ASP A 29 4.34 -6.81 10.38
N TYR A 30 3.73 -7.11 11.52
CA TYR A 30 4.41 -7.38 12.79
C TYR A 30 4.31 -8.85 13.21
N GLY A 31 3.73 -9.73 12.39
CA GLY A 31 3.45 -11.14 12.67
C GLY A 31 1.95 -11.38 12.73
N VAL A 32 1.34 -11.22 13.91
CA VAL A 32 -0.12 -11.34 14.10
C VAL A 32 -0.87 -10.01 14.11
N ILE A 33 -0.18 -8.92 13.77
CA ILE A 33 -0.73 -7.57 13.65
C ILE A 33 -0.27 -6.99 12.32
N ASP A 34 -1.19 -6.43 11.54
CA ASP A 34 -0.85 -5.58 10.40
C ASP A 34 -1.33 -4.16 10.64
N ARG A 35 -0.48 -3.20 10.35
CA ARG A 35 -0.88 -1.79 10.26
C ARG A 35 -0.91 -1.38 8.81
N THR A 36 -2.09 -1.14 8.28
CA THR A 36 -2.28 -0.53 6.96
C THR A 36 -2.57 0.96 7.07
N VAL A 37 -1.94 1.77 6.22
CA VAL A 37 -2.07 3.23 6.23
C VAL A 37 -2.48 3.74 4.86
N LEU A 38 -3.55 4.52 4.84
CA LEU A 38 -4.00 5.28 3.67
C LEU A 38 -3.61 6.75 3.86
N VAL A 39 -2.88 7.30 2.90
CA VAL A 39 -2.39 8.69 2.94
C VAL A 39 -3.14 9.54 1.93
N PHE A 40 -3.71 10.64 2.39
CA PHE A 40 -4.51 11.58 1.60
C PHE A 40 -3.89 12.98 1.63
N GLU A 41 -4.14 13.79 0.59
CA GLU A 41 -3.76 15.22 0.58
C GLU A 41 -4.49 16.04 1.64
N ALA A 42 -5.72 15.66 1.97
CA ALA A 42 -6.55 16.35 2.95
C ALA A 42 -7.46 15.34 3.66
N GLU A 43 -8.17 15.78 4.71
CA GLU A 43 -9.16 14.94 5.38
C GLU A 43 -10.31 14.57 4.41
N PRO A 44 -10.52 13.28 4.09
CA PRO A 44 -11.59 12.88 3.20
C PRO A 44 -12.89 12.64 3.96
N LYS A 45 -14.00 12.81 3.26
CA LYS A 45 -15.29 12.31 3.76
C LYS A 45 -15.33 10.80 3.55
N LEU A 46 -15.27 10.04 4.63
CA LEU A 46 -15.17 8.59 4.60
C LEU A 46 -16.21 7.90 5.49
N GLU A 47 -16.54 6.66 5.13
CA GLU A 47 -17.35 5.73 5.92
C GLU A 47 -16.59 4.42 6.03
N ILE A 48 -16.39 3.93 7.26
CA ILE A 48 -15.74 2.65 7.53
C ILE A 48 -16.84 1.68 7.99
N SER A 49 -16.96 0.56 7.29
CA SER A 49 -17.79 -0.57 7.70
C SER A 49 -16.96 -1.84 7.68
N HIS A 50 -17.39 -2.85 8.42
CA HIS A 50 -16.70 -4.12 8.48
C HIS A 50 -17.68 -5.25 8.77
N ASP A 51 -17.28 -6.45 8.40
CA ASP A 51 -17.86 -7.70 8.87
C ASP A 51 -16.75 -8.54 9.54
N THR A 52 -17.03 -9.82 9.81
CA THR A 52 -16.08 -10.72 10.47
C THR A 52 -14.87 -11.09 9.60
N GLN A 53 -14.90 -10.81 8.31
CA GLN A 53 -13.89 -11.23 7.32
C GLN A 53 -13.30 -10.07 6.52
N ASN A 54 -13.96 -8.91 6.48
CA ASN A 54 -13.62 -7.81 5.58
C ASN A 54 -13.77 -6.45 6.25
N ILE A 55 -12.92 -5.51 5.85
CA ILE A 55 -13.02 -4.09 6.16
C ILE A 55 -13.26 -3.33 4.86
N PHE A 56 -14.28 -2.49 4.86
CA PHE A 56 -14.68 -1.65 3.74
C PHE A 56 -14.51 -0.18 4.10
N VAL A 57 -13.77 0.55 3.28
CA VAL A 57 -13.55 2.00 3.45
C VAL A 57 -14.09 2.70 2.22
N GLU A 58 -15.24 3.35 2.36
CA GLU A 58 -15.83 4.15 1.29
C GLU A 58 -15.40 5.61 1.44
N ILE A 59 -14.77 6.15 0.41
CA ILE A 59 -14.18 7.50 0.41
C ILE A 59 -14.85 8.32 -0.68
N SER A 60 -15.64 9.32 -0.27
CA SER A 60 -16.40 10.17 -1.19
C SER A 60 -15.51 11.20 -1.88
N ASN A 61 -15.77 11.47 -3.17
CA ASN A 61 -15.07 12.42 -4.01
C ASN A 61 -13.55 12.23 -3.98
N CYS A 62 -13.06 11.00 -4.08
CA CYS A 62 -11.64 10.68 -3.99
C CYS A 62 -11.09 10.18 -5.33
N GLN A 63 -9.98 10.75 -5.77
CA GLN A 63 -9.17 10.25 -6.88
C GLN A 63 -8.10 9.30 -6.35
N ASN A 64 -7.85 8.22 -7.07
CA ASN A 64 -6.74 7.32 -6.77
C ASN A 64 -5.52 7.73 -7.59
N GLU A 65 -4.54 8.39 -6.96
CA GLU A 65 -3.22 8.63 -7.55
C GLU A 65 -2.15 7.71 -6.92
N ALA A 66 -2.52 6.85 -5.98
CA ALA A 66 -1.58 5.95 -5.35
C ALA A 66 -1.05 4.96 -6.38
N ILE A 67 0.28 4.88 -6.47
CA ILE A 67 0.94 3.80 -7.21
C ILE A 67 0.82 2.56 -6.32
N ILE A 68 -0.27 1.82 -6.48
CA ILE A 68 -0.45 0.52 -5.85
C ILE A 68 0.45 -0.45 -6.61
N VAL A 69 1.63 -0.70 -6.05
CA VAL A 69 2.50 -1.76 -6.57
C VAL A 69 2.00 -3.06 -5.96
N ASP A 70 1.38 -3.94 -6.76
CA ASP A 70 0.85 -5.24 -6.34
C ASP A 70 1.88 -6.09 -5.57
N SER A 71 3.18 -5.84 -5.78
CA SER A 71 4.28 -6.50 -5.07
C SER A 71 4.49 -6.06 -3.62
N LEU A 72 3.75 -5.07 -3.11
CA LEU A 72 3.88 -4.62 -1.71
C LEU A 72 3.21 -5.59 -0.72
N PHE A 73 2.25 -6.41 -1.18
CA PHE A 73 1.39 -7.23 -0.31
C PHE A 73 1.71 -8.73 -0.37
N THR A 74 2.77 -9.12 -1.08
CA THR A 74 3.23 -10.52 -1.10
C THR A 74 3.86 -10.87 0.26
N GLU A 75 3.30 -11.90 0.92
CA GLU A 75 3.76 -12.48 2.20
C GLU A 75 3.38 -11.74 3.50
N ASN A 76 2.17 -11.17 3.60
CA ASN A 76 1.64 -10.67 4.87
C ASN A 76 1.01 -11.79 5.72
N GLY A 77 1.35 -11.92 7.01
CA GLY A 77 0.79 -12.91 7.94
C GLY A 77 -0.67 -12.68 8.31
N VAL A 78 -1.15 -11.43 8.23
CA VAL A 78 -2.47 -10.97 8.67
C VAL A 78 -3.41 -10.66 7.50
N LEU A 79 -2.96 -9.86 6.53
CA LEU A 79 -3.77 -9.50 5.37
C LEU A 79 -3.65 -10.55 4.26
N GLY A 80 -4.81 -11.00 3.77
CA GLY A 80 -4.91 -11.85 2.59
C GLY A 80 -4.69 -11.02 1.32
N PHE A 81 -5.40 -9.90 1.20
CA PHE A 81 -5.15 -8.89 0.17
C PHE A 81 -5.79 -7.55 0.54
N ILE A 82 -5.41 -6.54 -0.24
CA ILE A 82 -6.06 -5.24 -0.31
C ILE A 82 -6.43 -4.96 -1.77
N ASP A 83 -7.63 -4.43 -2.00
CA ASP A 83 -8.10 -4.06 -3.33
C ASP A 83 -8.76 -2.69 -3.33
N PHE A 84 -8.80 -2.08 -4.51
CA PHE A 84 -9.26 -0.72 -4.73
C PHE A 84 -10.26 -0.69 -5.88
N ALA A 85 -11.50 -0.33 -5.58
CA ALA A 85 -12.53 -0.10 -6.59
C ALA A 85 -12.83 1.39 -6.72
N ILE A 86 -12.76 1.91 -7.95
CA ILE A 86 -13.09 3.30 -8.25
C ILE A 86 -14.46 3.34 -8.93
N ASN A 87 -15.40 4.04 -8.31
CA ASN A 87 -16.67 4.46 -8.91
C ASN A 87 -16.61 5.98 -9.15
N ILE A 88 -17.53 6.50 -9.99
CA ILE A 88 -17.57 7.89 -10.51
C ILE A 88 -17.24 8.94 -9.44
N ASP A 89 -17.71 8.75 -8.21
CA ASP A 89 -17.56 9.66 -7.08
C ASP A 89 -17.03 8.99 -5.80
N LYS A 90 -16.59 7.73 -5.87
CA LYS A 90 -16.15 6.98 -4.68
C LYS A 90 -14.91 6.16 -4.95
N LEU A 91 -13.96 6.21 -4.03
CA LEU A 91 -12.92 5.19 -3.89
C LEU A 91 -13.35 4.24 -2.79
N VAL A 92 -13.41 2.96 -3.09
CA VAL A 92 -13.65 1.90 -2.11
C VAL A 92 -12.35 1.15 -1.90
N VAL A 93 -11.87 1.13 -0.67
CA VAL A 93 -10.73 0.29 -0.26
C VAL A 93 -11.28 -0.93 0.44
N PHE A 94 -10.87 -2.10 -0.02
CA PHE A 94 -11.26 -3.38 0.52
C PHE A 94 -10.05 -4.04 1.16
N LEU A 95 -10.10 -4.31 2.46
CA LEU A 95 -9.05 -5.05 3.17
C LEU A 95 -9.64 -6.38 3.63
N GLN A 96 -9.00 -7.49 3.24
CA GLN A 96 -9.43 -8.82 3.64
C GLN A 96 -8.35 -9.49 4.48
N PRO A 97 -8.52 -9.55 5.81
CA PRO A 97 -7.72 -10.38 6.69
C PRO A 97 -7.80 -11.87 6.34
N LYS A 98 -6.75 -12.63 6.68
CA LYS A 98 -6.67 -14.08 6.43
C LYS A 98 -7.54 -14.92 7.35
N ASP A 99 -7.83 -14.40 8.54
CA ASP A 99 -8.59 -15.08 9.58
C ASP A 99 -9.50 -14.08 10.30
N ASN A 100 -10.28 -14.56 11.27
CA ASN A 100 -11.05 -13.71 12.17
C ASN A 100 -10.14 -12.66 12.81
N PHE A 101 -10.63 -11.43 12.86
CA PHE A 101 -9.83 -10.29 13.27
C PHE A 101 -10.62 -9.36 14.18
N THR A 102 -9.86 -8.55 14.90
CA THR A 102 -10.34 -7.28 15.43
C THR A 102 -9.53 -6.16 14.81
N PHE A 103 -10.10 -4.96 14.73
CA PHE A 103 -9.36 -3.83 14.20
C PHE A 103 -9.66 -2.54 14.95
N GLU A 104 -8.66 -1.67 14.97
CA GLU A 104 -8.79 -0.30 15.41
C GLU A 104 -8.50 0.62 14.22
N SER A 105 -9.21 1.73 14.14
CA SER A 105 -8.89 2.79 13.17
C SER A 105 -8.64 4.10 13.89
N HIS A 106 -7.63 4.82 13.42
CA HIS A 106 -7.31 6.15 13.93
C HIS A 106 -6.80 7.03 12.80
N SER A 107 -7.00 8.34 12.94
CA SER A 107 -6.55 9.32 11.96
C SER A 107 -5.57 10.31 12.56
N PHE A 108 -4.72 10.84 11.70
CA PHE A 108 -3.74 11.86 12.05
C PHE A 108 -3.63 12.86 10.90
N SER A 109 -3.55 14.15 11.23
CA SER A 109 -3.34 15.21 10.26
C SER A 109 -2.10 16.01 10.68
N ASP A 110 -1.10 16.11 9.81
CA ASP A 110 0.12 16.90 10.04
C ASP A 110 0.09 18.27 9.32
N GLY A 111 -1.03 18.61 8.68
CA GLY A 111 -1.23 19.86 7.94
C GLY A 111 -0.89 19.76 6.45
N ASP A 112 0.03 18.86 6.09
CA ASP A 112 0.38 18.57 4.69
C ASP A 112 -0.37 17.34 4.16
N TYR A 113 -0.64 16.38 5.05
CA TYR A 113 -1.33 15.13 4.73
C TYR A 113 -2.31 14.73 5.83
N PHE A 114 -3.31 13.95 5.43
CA PHE A 114 -4.18 13.21 6.32
C PHE A 114 -3.88 11.72 6.20
N LYS A 115 -3.62 11.05 7.32
CA LYS A 115 -3.31 9.62 7.40
C LYS A 115 -4.42 8.91 8.14
N LEU A 116 -4.93 7.85 7.53
CA LEU A 116 -5.87 6.93 8.15
C LEU A 116 -5.17 5.59 8.38
N TYR A 117 -5.08 5.19 9.64
CA TYR A 117 -4.44 3.95 10.06
C TYR A 117 -5.50 2.90 10.37
N PHE A 118 -5.24 1.68 9.93
CA PHE A 118 -5.99 0.47 10.26
C PHE A 118 -5.04 -0.51 10.93
N ASP A 119 -5.25 -0.74 12.21
CA ASP A 119 -4.52 -1.73 12.99
C ASP A 119 -5.38 -2.98 13.07
N ILE A 120 -4.93 -4.06 12.42
CA ILE A 120 -5.67 -5.31 12.27
C ILE A 120 -4.97 -6.37 13.10
N PHE A 121 -5.69 -7.00 14.02
CA PHE A 121 -5.19 -7.99 14.97
C PHE A 121 -5.86 -9.34 14.71
N LEU A 122 -5.08 -10.41 14.51
CA LEU A 122 -5.63 -11.77 14.40
C LEU A 122 -6.00 -12.37 15.76
N THR A 123 -5.50 -11.79 16.86
CA THR A 123 -5.79 -12.20 18.22
C THR A 123 -5.75 -10.98 19.14
N GLU A 124 -6.64 -10.90 20.12
CA GLU A 124 -6.58 -9.85 21.15
C GLU A 124 -5.64 -10.23 22.31
N ASN A 125 -5.36 -11.52 22.47
CA ASN A 125 -4.71 -12.07 23.65
C ASN A 125 -3.53 -12.97 23.24
N PRO A 126 -2.36 -12.39 22.93
CA PRO A 126 -1.22 -13.15 22.42
C PRO A 126 -0.74 -14.18 23.45
N GLN A 127 -0.69 -15.46 23.09
CA GLN A 127 -0.31 -16.57 23.98
C GLN A 127 1.07 -17.14 23.65
N THR A 128 1.41 -17.20 22.36
CA THR A 128 2.69 -17.77 21.91
C THR A 128 3.81 -16.74 22.00
N VAL A 129 5.07 -17.20 22.06
CA VAL A 129 6.23 -16.30 22.09
C VAL A 129 6.23 -15.39 20.86
N SER A 130 5.97 -15.94 19.67
CA SER A 130 5.89 -15.18 18.42
C SER A 130 4.77 -14.14 18.41
N GLU A 131 3.58 -14.45 18.94
CA GLU A 131 2.48 -13.51 19.06
C GLU A 131 2.84 -12.36 20.02
N ILE A 132 3.44 -12.68 21.17
CA ILE A 132 3.81 -11.67 22.15
C ILE A 132 4.89 -10.74 21.59
N GLU A 133 5.88 -11.26 20.85
CA GLU A 133 6.88 -10.44 20.15
C GLU A 133 6.24 -9.49 19.14
N SER A 134 5.25 -9.98 18.38
CA SER A 134 4.48 -9.17 17.42
C SER A 134 3.85 -7.95 18.09
N PHE A 135 3.18 -8.17 19.24
CA PHE A 135 2.56 -7.13 20.02
C PHE A 135 3.56 -6.14 20.62
N ILE A 136 4.70 -6.62 21.13
CA ILE A 136 5.76 -5.75 21.67
C ILE A 136 6.32 -4.86 20.56
N ALA A 137 6.62 -5.42 19.39
CA ALA A 137 7.14 -4.68 18.25
C ALA A 137 6.15 -3.61 17.77
N TYR A 138 4.87 -3.97 17.67
CA TYR A 138 3.78 -3.04 17.36
C TYR A 138 3.68 -1.91 18.39
N TYR A 139 3.55 -2.22 19.68
CA TYR A 139 3.39 -1.18 20.72
C TYR A 139 4.59 -0.24 20.84
N LYS A 140 5.81 -0.73 20.63
CA LYS A 140 7.00 0.13 20.54
C LYS A 140 6.94 1.08 19.36
N GLN A 141 6.51 0.59 18.19
CA GLN A 141 6.42 1.41 16.98
C GLN A 141 5.40 2.54 17.11
N ILE A 142 4.34 2.34 17.91
CA ILE A 142 3.25 3.30 18.10
C ILE A 142 3.38 4.09 19.40
N GLU A 143 4.57 4.03 20.02
CA GLU A 143 4.95 4.75 21.24
C GLU A 143 4.07 4.45 22.48
N LYS A 144 3.37 3.31 22.49
CA LYS A 144 2.65 2.80 23.67
C LYS A 144 3.58 1.94 24.54
N LEU A 145 4.62 2.57 25.09
CA LEU A 145 5.69 1.87 25.81
C LEU A 145 5.18 1.10 27.03
N ASP A 146 4.23 1.65 27.79
CA ASP A 146 3.64 0.98 28.96
C ASP A 146 3.01 -0.38 28.59
N LEU A 147 2.31 -0.45 27.45
CA LEU A 147 1.71 -1.69 26.96
C LEU A 147 2.78 -2.68 26.50
N ALA A 148 3.82 -2.20 25.81
CA ALA A 148 4.94 -3.03 25.40
C ALA A 148 5.67 -3.63 26.60
N GLU A 149 5.92 -2.84 27.65
CA GLU A 149 6.58 -3.27 28.88
C GLU A 149 5.72 -4.29 29.65
N SER A 150 4.40 -4.10 29.71
CA SER A 150 3.48 -5.04 30.36
C SER A 150 3.54 -6.47 29.77
N LEU A 151 3.94 -6.58 28.50
CA LEU A 151 4.05 -7.85 27.79
C LEU A 151 5.41 -8.54 27.96
N VAL A 152 6.44 -7.84 28.46
CA VAL A 152 7.79 -8.40 28.65
C VAL A 152 7.78 -9.53 29.68
N GLU A 153 7.02 -9.39 30.76
CA GLU A 153 6.87 -10.46 31.76
C GLU A 153 6.16 -11.68 31.18
N LYS A 154 5.11 -11.45 30.39
CA LYS A 154 4.37 -12.51 29.68
C LYS A 154 5.27 -13.24 28.69
N PHE A 155 6.10 -12.50 27.95
CA PHE A 155 7.10 -13.02 27.03
C PHE A 155 8.13 -13.92 27.73
N ALA A 156 8.73 -13.43 28.82
CA ALA A 156 9.72 -14.20 29.59
C ALA A 156 9.12 -15.52 30.11
N LYS A 157 7.88 -15.47 30.61
CA LYS A 157 7.16 -16.67 31.08
C LYS A 157 6.88 -17.66 29.94
N ALA A 158 6.40 -17.18 28.79
CA ALA A 158 6.11 -18.02 27.63
C ALA A 158 7.39 -18.71 27.09
N LYS A 159 8.49 -17.96 27.02
CA LYS A 159 9.79 -18.47 26.55
C LYS A 159 10.33 -19.59 27.45
N LEU A 160 10.25 -19.43 28.78
CA LEU A 160 10.63 -20.47 29.73
C LEU A 160 9.77 -21.74 29.56
N LEU A 161 8.48 -21.60 29.29
CA LEU A 161 7.59 -22.74 29.06
C LEU A 161 7.95 -23.49 27.77
N GLU A 162 8.25 -22.78 26.68
CA GLU A 162 8.72 -23.40 25.43
C GLU A 162 10.05 -24.15 25.64
N GLU A 163 11.02 -23.55 26.33
CA GLU A 163 12.31 -24.17 26.62
C GLU A 163 12.20 -25.41 27.52
N THR A 164 11.26 -25.42 28.47
CA THR A 164 11.01 -26.61 29.32
C THR A 164 10.30 -27.76 28.60
N ASN A 165 9.67 -27.50 27.45
CA ASN A 165 8.96 -28.52 26.66
C ASN A 165 9.86 -29.20 25.61
N ILE A 166 11.12 -28.76 25.47
CA ILE A 166 12.11 -29.37 24.58
C ILE A 166 13.08 -30.25 25.41
N LYS A 167 12.68 -31.49 25.68
CA LYS A 167 13.63 -32.60 25.94
C LYS A 167 13.52 -33.63 24.81
N PRO A 168 14.65 -34.14 24.28
CA PRO A 168 14.70 -34.63 22.91
C PRO A 168 14.29 -36.10 22.79
N GLN A 169 13.38 -36.41 21.86
CA GLN A 169 13.29 -37.74 21.27
C GLN A 169 13.91 -37.72 19.87
N THR A 170 15.17 -38.12 19.83
CA THR A 170 15.78 -38.77 18.67
C THR A 170 14.99 -40.04 18.36
N THR A 171 14.38 -40.17 17.18
CA THR A 171 14.09 -41.48 16.57
C THR A 171 14.11 -41.38 15.05
N LEU A 172 15.24 -41.83 14.51
CA LEU A 172 15.45 -42.66 13.33
C LEU A 172 14.62 -42.42 12.05
N LEU A 173 15.37 -42.07 11.00
CA LEU A 173 15.05 -42.31 9.58
C LEU A 173 14.58 -43.76 9.32
N ALA A 174 13.50 -43.90 8.57
CA ALA A 174 13.38 -44.88 7.48
C ALA A 174 12.23 -44.49 6.52
N PRO A 175 12.33 -44.85 5.22
CA PRO A 175 11.60 -44.22 4.13
C PRO A 175 10.28 -44.93 3.83
N GLN A 176 9.31 -44.21 3.26
CA GLN A 176 8.25 -44.84 2.48
C GLN A 176 8.11 -44.19 1.10
N THR A 177 8.11 -45.08 0.14
CA THR A 177 8.00 -44.97 -1.31
C THR A 177 6.51 -44.95 -1.70
N GLU A 178 6.23 -44.34 -2.86
CA GLU A 178 5.03 -44.47 -3.70
C GLU A 178 3.72 -43.92 -3.08
N ASP A 179 2.92 -43.10 -3.77
CA ASP A 179 2.48 -43.31 -5.15
C ASP A 179 2.20 -42.02 -5.93
N LYS A 180 2.29 -42.18 -7.24
CA LYS A 180 1.90 -41.22 -8.28
C LYS A 180 0.39 -41.07 -8.31
N GLU A 181 -0.10 -39.84 -8.46
CA GLU A 181 -1.24 -39.62 -9.35
C GLU A 181 -1.10 -38.28 -10.07
N GLU A 182 -0.79 -38.41 -11.35
CA GLU A 182 -0.84 -37.40 -12.39
C GLU A 182 -2.30 -37.29 -12.83
N ILE A 183 -2.94 -36.13 -12.64
CA ILE A 183 -4.00 -35.70 -13.55
C ILE A 183 -3.62 -34.35 -14.14
N ASN A 184 -3.35 -34.46 -15.42
CA ASN A 184 -3.07 -33.44 -16.38
C ASN A 184 -4.37 -32.70 -16.77
N GLU A 185 -4.17 -31.50 -17.27
CA GLU A 185 -4.89 -30.97 -18.44
C GLU A 185 -6.15 -30.09 -18.23
N LYS A 186 -5.85 -28.78 -18.19
CA LYS A 186 -6.33 -27.74 -19.14
C LYS A 186 -7.72 -27.10 -18.98
N VAL A 187 -7.61 -25.77 -19.11
CA VAL A 187 -8.50 -24.87 -19.87
C VAL A 187 -9.81 -24.54 -19.19
N ALA A 188 -9.81 -23.41 -18.49
CA ALA A 188 -10.64 -22.29 -18.92
C ALA A 188 -10.10 -20.99 -18.32
N ALA A 189 -9.26 -20.31 -19.09
CA ALA A 189 -9.15 -18.87 -19.00
C ALA A 189 -10.56 -18.28 -19.19
N LEU A 190 -11.18 -17.83 -18.11
CA LEU A 190 -12.35 -16.97 -18.19
C LEU A 190 -11.93 -15.56 -17.79
N ASN A 191 -11.44 -14.88 -18.81
CA ASN A 191 -11.43 -13.44 -18.94
C ASN A 191 -12.77 -12.87 -18.44
N PHE A 192 -12.81 -12.36 -17.21
CA PHE A 192 -13.81 -11.37 -16.81
C PHE A 192 -13.19 -9.97 -16.92
N VAL A 193 -12.78 -9.63 -18.13
CA VAL A 193 -12.68 -8.23 -18.55
C VAL A 193 -13.95 -7.99 -19.35
N GLN A 194 -15.02 -7.59 -18.66
CA GLN A 194 -16.13 -6.93 -19.33
C GLN A 194 -15.63 -5.58 -19.83
N THR A 195 -15.00 -5.58 -21.02
CA THR A 195 -14.90 -4.37 -21.83
C THR A 195 -16.33 -3.99 -22.18
N THR A 196 -16.91 -3.04 -21.44
CA THR A 196 -18.10 -2.33 -21.87
C THR A 196 -17.75 -1.65 -23.19
N LYS A 197 -18.16 -2.25 -24.31
CA LYS A 197 -18.22 -1.57 -25.60
C LYS A 197 -19.22 -0.42 -25.45
N LEU A 198 -18.73 0.74 -25.02
CA LEU A 198 -19.48 1.97 -25.12
C LEU A 198 -19.73 2.21 -26.62
N LYS A 199 -20.96 1.94 -27.06
CA LYS A 199 -21.45 2.39 -28.36
C LYS A 199 -21.46 3.92 -28.33
N ILE A 200 -20.34 4.53 -28.70
CA ILE A 200 -20.29 5.96 -29.00
C ILE A 200 -21.09 6.13 -30.30
N LYS A 201 -22.39 6.45 -30.15
CA LYS A 201 -23.13 7.09 -31.24
C LYS A 201 -22.35 8.35 -31.60
N LYS A 202 -21.80 8.40 -32.80
CA LYS A 202 -21.20 9.63 -33.37
C LYS A 202 -22.29 10.70 -33.47
N HIS A 203 -22.48 11.46 -32.40
CA HIS A 203 -23.17 12.74 -32.47
C HIS A 203 -22.17 13.72 -33.10
N TYR A 204 -22.17 13.77 -34.43
CA TYR A 204 -21.61 14.92 -35.14
C TYR A 204 -22.47 16.13 -34.74
N LEU A 205 -21.95 16.89 -33.78
CA LEU A 205 -22.57 18.13 -33.33
C LEU A 205 -22.67 19.08 -34.53
N TYR A 206 -23.92 19.41 -34.83
CA TYR A 206 -24.36 20.28 -35.90
C TYR A 206 -23.79 21.70 -35.68
N LEU A 207 -22.65 22.00 -36.30
CA LEU A 207 -22.08 23.37 -36.36
C LEU A 207 -22.52 24.11 -37.63
N LYS A 208 -23.65 23.75 -38.25
CA LYS A 208 -24.27 24.54 -39.32
C LYS A 208 -25.11 25.67 -38.68
N GLY A 209 -24.44 26.75 -38.30
CA GLY A 209 -25.12 27.96 -37.80
C GLY A 209 -24.23 28.99 -37.13
N LEU A 210 -22.96 28.66 -36.81
CA LEU A 210 -22.01 29.65 -36.29
C LEU A 210 -21.24 30.31 -37.43
N SER A 211 -21.31 31.64 -37.50
CA SER A 211 -20.43 32.46 -38.35
C SER A 211 -18.97 32.03 -38.19
N ARG A 212 -18.24 31.90 -39.31
CA ARG A 212 -16.83 31.45 -39.37
C ARG A 212 -15.91 32.17 -38.37
N LYS A 213 -16.20 33.43 -38.04
CA LYS A 213 -15.46 34.21 -37.03
C LYS A 213 -15.55 33.61 -35.62
N ASN A 214 -16.71 33.10 -35.23
CA ASN A 214 -16.93 32.52 -33.90
C ASN A 214 -16.34 31.11 -33.77
N GLN A 215 -16.17 30.39 -34.88
CA GLN A 215 -15.49 29.08 -34.89
C GLN A 215 -13.98 29.24 -34.67
N LEU A 216 -13.37 30.25 -35.28
CA LEU A 216 -11.95 30.57 -35.10
C LEU A 216 -11.63 31.00 -33.66
N ILE A 217 -12.49 31.83 -33.05
CA ILE A 217 -12.33 32.25 -31.65
C ILE A 217 -12.47 31.03 -30.70
N GLY A 218 -13.42 30.14 -30.98
CA GLY A 218 -13.61 28.90 -30.21
C GLY A 218 -12.40 27.97 -30.26
N LEU A 219 -11.80 27.79 -31.45
CA LEU A 219 -10.59 26.98 -31.63
C LEU A 219 -9.36 27.60 -30.93
N GLY A 220 -9.24 28.93 -30.96
CA GLY A 220 -8.18 29.65 -30.25
C GLY A 220 -8.28 29.48 -28.74
N LEU A 221 -9.49 29.62 -28.17
CA LEU A 221 -9.72 29.42 -26.74
C LEU A 221 -9.52 27.96 -26.30
N SER A 222 -9.93 26.98 -27.12
CA SER A 222 -9.67 25.57 -26.81
C SER A 222 -8.17 25.23 -26.89
N GLY A 223 -7.44 25.82 -27.84
CA GLY A 223 -5.98 25.63 -27.94
C GLY A 223 -5.24 26.22 -26.74
N LEU A 224 -5.62 27.42 -26.30
CA LEU A 224 -5.05 28.05 -25.10
C LEU A 224 -5.36 27.23 -23.84
N PHE A 225 -6.57 26.68 -23.73
CA PHE A 225 -6.97 25.84 -22.60
C PHE A 225 -6.17 24.54 -22.53
N ILE A 226 -5.95 23.86 -23.67
CA ILE A 226 -5.10 22.67 -23.75
C ILE A 226 -3.67 23.00 -23.33
N LEU A 227 -3.14 24.16 -23.75
CA LEU A 227 -1.79 24.59 -23.41
C LEU A 227 -1.64 24.88 -21.90
N VAL A 228 -2.64 25.48 -21.27
CA VAL A 228 -2.66 25.68 -19.80
C VAL A 228 -2.75 24.34 -19.05
N LEU A 229 -3.59 23.41 -19.51
CA LEU A 229 -3.63 22.05 -18.94
C LEU A 229 -2.27 21.35 -19.07
N CYS A 230 -1.66 21.40 -20.25
CA CYS A 230 -0.31 20.86 -20.44
C CYS A 230 0.69 21.49 -19.48
N LEU A 231 0.65 22.80 -19.23
CA LEU A 231 1.55 23.45 -18.26
C LEU A 231 1.28 23.02 -16.81
N ILE A 232 0.02 22.80 -16.43
CA ILE A 232 -0.34 22.29 -15.10
C ILE A 232 0.16 20.85 -14.93
N PHE A 233 -0.10 19.98 -15.90
CA PHE A 233 0.39 18.59 -15.87
C PHE A 233 1.91 18.49 -16.00
N TYR A 234 2.58 19.41 -16.71
CA TYR A 234 4.05 19.44 -16.80
C TYR A 234 4.71 19.90 -15.49
N ARG A 235 4.01 20.71 -14.68
CA ARG A 235 4.43 21.06 -13.30
C ARG A 235 4.17 19.93 -12.30
N ARG A 236 3.13 19.13 -12.52
CA ARG A 236 2.85 17.91 -11.75
C ARG A 236 3.63 16.72 -12.29
N LYS A 237 4.96 16.79 -12.28
CA LYS A 237 5.73 15.53 -12.30
C LYS A 237 5.46 14.83 -10.96
N PRO A 238 5.01 13.58 -10.93
CA PRO A 238 4.95 12.83 -9.69
C PRO A 238 6.39 12.68 -9.18
N GLN A 239 6.80 13.57 -8.28
CA GLN A 239 7.94 13.28 -7.43
C GLN A 239 7.45 12.23 -6.46
N SER A 240 7.82 10.97 -6.74
CA SER A 240 7.88 9.94 -5.72
C SER A 240 8.55 10.54 -4.48
N LEU A 241 7.82 10.63 -3.36
CA LEU A 241 8.38 11.01 -2.06
C LEU A 241 9.24 9.89 -1.47
N ARG A 242 9.21 8.69 -2.05
CA ARG A 242 10.22 7.68 -1.77
C ARG A 242 11.57 8.12 -2.35
N PRO A 243 12.68 8.02 -1.58
CA PRO A 243 13.96 7.71 -2.20
C PRO A 243 13.73 6.51 -3.12
N GLN A 244 14.17 6.54 -4.39
CA GLN A 244 14.01 5.42 -5.32
C GLN A 244 14.79 4.16 -4.91
N ASP A 245 15.28 4.11 -3.68
CA ASP A 245 16.06 3.04 -3.11
C ASP A 245 15.30 2.43 -1.93
N GLY A 246 15.12 1.11 -1.94
CA GLY A 246 14.68 0.35 -0.78
C GLY A 246 15.57 0.57 0.45
N PHE A 247 15.10 0.16 1.62
CA PHE A 247 15.78 0.24 2.94
C PHE A 247 16.65 1.49 3.17
N GLY A 248 16.03 2.60 3.60
CA GLY A 248 16.75 3.81 3.99
C GLY A 248 17.52 4.49 2.86
N ASN A 249 18.24 5.56 3.17
CA ASN A 249 19.14 6.21 2.20
C ASN A 249 20.48 5.44 2.10
N GLU A 250 21.25 5.69 1.04
CA GLU A 250 22.51 4.98 0.77
C GLU A 250 23.50 5.04 1.94
N GLN A 251 23.58 6.18 2.63
CA GLN A 251 24.47 6.36 3.78
C GLN A 251 24.05 5.48 4.97
N PHE A 252 22.74 5.37 5.23
CA PHE A 252 22.19 4.48 6.24
C PHE A 252 22.39 3.00 5.87
N GLN A 253 22.27 2.64 4.59
CA GLN A 253 22.58 1.29 4.10
C GLN A 253 24.04 0.93 4.34
N ILE A 254 24.96 1.84 4.01
CA ILE A 254 26.41 1.64 4.23
C ILE A 254 26.72 1.48 5.72
N GLU A 255 26.17 2.31 6.60
CA GLU A 255 26.40 2.20 8.04
C GLU A 255 25.84 0.90 8.63
N THR A 256 24.66 0.48 8.17
CA THR A 256 24.02 -0.76 8.61
C THR A 256 24.79 -1.99 8.13
N ILE A 257 25.19 -2.04 6.85
CA ILE A 257 26.03 -3.11 6.31
C ILE A 257 27.35 -3.19 7.09
N LYS A 258 28.01 -2.04 7.33
CA LYS A 258 29.27 -1.98 8.09
C LYS A 258 29.12 -2.52 9.51
N LYS A 259 28.00 -2.22 10.17
CA LYS A 259 27.71 -2.70 11.52
C LYS A 259 27.49 -4.22 11.53
N LEU A 260 26.69 -4.74 10.60
CA LEU A 260 26.41 -6.17 10.49
C LEU A 260 27.66 -6.98 10.12
N THR A 261 28.49 -6.48 9.20
CA THR A 261 29.79 -7.10 8.88
C THR A 261 30.73 -7.11 10.10
N LYS A 262 30.74 -6.04 10.90
CA LYS A 262 31.54 -5.99 12.15
C LYS A 262 31.04 -7.00 13.19
N GLU A 263 29.75 -7.29 13.19
CA GLU A 263 29.11 -8.30 14.04
C GLU A 263 29.27 -9.74 13.48
N GLY A 264 29.98 -9.90 12.35
CA GLY A 264 30.36 -11.20 11.80
C GLY A 264 29.39 -11.80 10.79
N TRP A 265 28.36 -11.05 10.37
CA TRP A 265 27.37 -11.49 9.41
C TRP A 265 27.97 -11.61 8.00
N GLN A 266 27.53 -12.62 7.25
CA GLN A 266 27.94 -12.85 5.87
C GLN A 266 27.13 -11.98 4.89
N ASN A 267 27.71 -11.58 3.76
CA ASN A 267 27.05 -10.70 2.78
C ASN A 267 25.69 -11.25 2.28
N GLN A 268 25.55 -12.57 2.17
CA GLN A 268 24.30 -13.22 1.76
C GLN A 268 23.22 -13.15 2.85
N GLU A 269 23.62 -13.18 4.12
CA GLU A 269 22.71 -13.03 5.27
C GLU A 269 22.23 -11.58 5.36
N ILE A 270 23.15 -10.62 5.17
CA ILE A 270 22.83 -9.20 5.12
C ILE A 270 21.90 -8.88 3.94
N ALA A 271 22.12 -9.49 2.77
CA ALA A 271 21.27 -9.29 1.58
C ALA A 271 19.84 -9.76 1.83
N ARG A 272 19.70 -10.92 2.47
CA ARG A 272 18.40 -11.48 2.83
C ARG A 272 17.69 -10.64 3.88
N GLU A 273 18.40 -10.22 4.92
CA GLU A 273 17.84 -9.45 6.03
C GLU A 273 17.43 -8.03 5.61
N LEU A 274 18.25 -7.37 4.78
CA LEU A 274 17.98 -6.01 4.30
C LEU A 274 17.10 -5.99 3.03
N ASN A 275 16.73 -7.16 2.51
CA ASN A 275 16.03 -7.33 1.24
C ASN A 275 16.70 -6.52 0.09
N LEU A 276 18.04 -6.54 0.05
CA LEU A 276 18.85 -5.87 -0.95
C LEU A 276 19.42 -6.89 -1.94
N PRO A 277 19.49 -6.59 -3.25
CA PRO A 277 20.16 -7.47 -4.19
C PRO A 277 21.62 -7.69 -3.80
N ASP A 278 22.12 -8.93 -3.93
CA ASP A 278 23.53 -9.28 -3.64
C ASP A 278 24.53 -8.34 -4.33
N LYS A 279 24.19 -7.93 -5.57
CA LYS A 279 24.98 -7.00 -6.37
C LYS A 279 25.09 -5.61 -5.72
N LYS A 280 24.02 -5.13 -5.09
CA LYS A 280 23.97 -3.84 -4.40
C LYS A 280 24.79 -3.86 -3.12
N ILE A 281 24.78 -4.97 -2.37
CA ILE A 281 25.68 -5.13 -1.21
C ILE A 281 27.15 -5.12 -1.65
N ALA A 282 27.49 -5.85 -2.71
CA ALA A 282 28.86 -5.87 -3.21
C ALA A 282 29.36 -4.49 -3.72
N GLU A 283 28.46 -3.64 -4.20
CA GLU A 283 28.76 -2.25 -4.59
C GLU A 283 28.97 -1.36 -3.35
N LEU A 284 28.05 -1.39 -2.39
CA LEU A 284 28.11 -0.57 -1.17
C LEU A 284 29.26 -0.94 -0.23
N THR A 285 29.66 -2.21 -0.16
CA THR A 285 30.82 -2.65 0.63
C THR A 285 32.13 -2.10 0.06
N LYS A 286 32.27 -2.02 -1.28
CA LYS A 286 33.47 -1.49 -1.95
C LYS A 286 33.66 0.00 -1.76
N ASP A 287 32.56 0.76 -1.69
CA ASP A 287 32.64 2.20 -1.47
C ASP A 287 32.89 2.56 0.01
N SER A 288 32.53 1.66 0.93
CA SER A 288 32.91 1.79 2.36
C SER A 288 34.43 1.73 2.60
N ASP A 289 35.17 0.99 1.76
CA ASP A 289 36.63 0.84 1.85
C ASP A 289 37.40 2.00 1.21
N LYS A 290 36.75 2.81 0.37
CA LYS A 290 37.36 3.99 -0.28
C LYS A 290 37.27 5.27 0.55
N ALA A 291 36.46 5.28 1.60
CA ALA A 291 36.26 6.44 2.48
C ALA A 291 37.28 6.52 3.64
N LYS A 292 38.46 5.93 3.48
CA LYS A 292 39.56 5.95 4.46
C LYS A 292 40.66 6.92 4.07
#